data_AF-A0A7W4NVG0-F1
#
_entry.id   AF-A0A7W4NVG0-F1
#
_cell.length_a   1.000
_cell.length_b   1.000
_cell.length_c   1.000
_cell.angle_alpha   90.00
_cell.angle_beta   90.00
_cell.angle_gamma   90.00
#
_symmetry.space_group_name_H-M   'P 1'
#
loop_
_entity.id
_entity.type
_entity.pdbx_description
1 polymer ?
#
loop_
_entity_poly.entity_id
_entity_poly.type
_entity_poly.pdbx_seq_one_letter_code
_entity_poly.pdbx_strand_id
1 'polypeptide(L)' 'MKKIMTVAAILVLSGCAATEKPRQLGMANPASTYCVKQGGTLEIRTEPGGQVGYCHLPDGRVVEEWTLFRSARR' A
#
# COMPACT_ATOMS: atom_id res chain seq x y z
N MET A 1 -52.46 24.34 -37.50
CA MET A 1 -51.54 24.12 -38.64
C MET A 1 -50.13 24.27 -38.09
N LYS A 2 -49.13 23.39 -38.24
CA LYS A 2 -48.86 22.27 -39.13
C LYS A 2 -47.53 21.67 -38.61
N LYS A 3 -47.54 20.37 -38.24
CA LYS A 3 -46.37 19.46 -38.07
C LYS A 3 -45.48 19.78 -36.85
N ILE A 4 -44.70 18.89 -36.24
CA ILE A 4 -44.04 17.65 -36.68
C ILE A 4 -43.80 16.86 -35.36
N MET A 5 -44.43 15.70 -35.13
CA MET A 5 -43.81 14.37 -35.14
C MET A 5 -42.32 14.28 -34.74
N THR A 6 -42.00 13.20 -34.00
CA THR A 6 -40.69 12.49 -33.90
C THR A 6 -39.58 13.20 -33.11
N VAL A 7 -38.77 12.59 -32.23
CA VAL A 7 -38.48 11.20 -31.80
C VAL A 7 -37.91 11.30 -30.38
N ALA A 8 -38.36 10.45 -29.45
CA ALA A 8 -37.69 10.24 -28.17
C ALA A 8 -36.41 9.42 -28.41
N ALA A 9 -35.28 10.09 -28.63
CA ALA A 9 -33.98 9.45 -28.71
C ALA A 9 -33.45 9.26 -27.27
N ILE A 10 -33.73 8.08 -26.69
CA ILE A 10 -33.07 7.63 -25.47
C ILE A 10 -31.63 7.26 -25.86
N LEU A 11 -30.72 8.23 -25.72
CA LEU A 11 -29.28 7.98 -25.78
C LEU A 11 -28.91 7.18 -24.52
N VAL A 12 -28.70 5.88 -24.70
CA VAL A 12 -28.13 5.01 -23.67
C VAL A 12 -26.68 5.46 -23.46
N LEU A 13 -26.42 6.19 -22.37
CA LEU A 13 -25.06 6.48 -21.92
C LEU A 13 -24.42 5.16 -21.45
N SER A 14 -23.70 4.49 -22.35
CA SER A 14 -22.72 3.46 -21.97
C SER A 14 -21.52 4.16 -21.35
N GLY A 15 -21.59 4.39 -20.03
CA GLY A 15 -20.44 4.82 -19.25
C GLY A 15 -19.44 3.69 -19.15
N CYS A 16 -18.25 3.85 -19.74
CA CYS A 16 -17.09 3.01 -19.43
C CYS A 16 -16.76 3.20 -17.94
N ALA A 17 -17.21 2.27 -17.10
CA ALA A 17 -16.65 2.12 -15.76
C ALA A 17 -15.20 1.67 -15.94
N ALA A 18 -14.25 2.62 -15.86
CA ALA A 18 -12.85 2.30 -15.73
C ALA A 18 -12.68 1.45 -14.47
N THR A 19 -12.50 0.15 -14.64
CA THR A 19 -12.19 -0.75 -13.53
C THR A 19 -10.81 -0.33 -13.02
N GLU A 20 -10.78 0.41 -11.91
CA GLU A 20 -9.52 0.69 -11.22
C GLU A 20 -8.93 -0.64 -10.77
N LYS A 21 -7.92 -1.12 -11.51
CA LYS A 21 -7.12 -2.25 -11.06
C LYS A 21 -6.56 -1.88 -9.69
N PRO A 22 -6.68 -2.73 -8.66
CA PRO A 22 -6.02 -2.49 -7.39
C PRO A 22 -4.55 -2.19 -7.67
N ARG A 23 -4.10 -0.99 -7.29
CA ARG A 23 -2.70 -0.63 -7.41
C ARG A 23 -1.94 -1.65 -6.58
N GLN A 24 -1.13 -2.50 -7.23
CA GLN A 24 -0.23 -3.38 -6.51
C GLN A 24 0.67 -2.47 -5.67
N LEU A 25 0.40 -2.44 -4.37
CA LEU A 25 1.30 -1.87 -3.39
C LEU A 25 2.64 -2.58 -3.60
N GLY A 26 3.73 -1.80 -3.71
CA GLY A 26 5.02 -2.30 -4.20
C GLY A 26 5.55 -3.51 -3.43
N MET A 27 6.63 -4.11 -3.97
CA MET A 27 7.35 -5.22 -3.34
C MET A 27 7.51 -4.99 -1.82
N ALA A 28 7.25 -6.01 -1.01
CA ALA A 28 7.41 -5.93 0.43
C ALA A 28 8.84 -5.52 0.81
N ASN A 29 8.98 -4.66 1.81
CA ASN A 29 10.28 -4.29 2.35
C ASN A 29 10.93 -5.54 3.00
N PRO A 30 12.13 -5.96 2.57
CA PRO A 30 12.79 -7.15 3.10
C PRO A 30 13.16 -7.02 4.58
N ALA A 31 13.52 -5.82 5.06
CA ALA A 31 13.82 -5.58 6.47
C ALA A 31 12.57 -5.71 7.35
N SER A 32 11.45 -5.11 6.92
CA SER A 32 10.16 -5.25 7.59
C SER A 32 9.69 -6.71 7.62
N THR A 33 9.84 -7.41 6.49
CA THR A 33 9.52 -8.84 6.39
C THR A 33 10.38 -9.67 7.35
N TYR A 34 11.67 -9.33 7.47
CA TYR A 34 12.58 -10.00 8.39
C TYR A 34 12.19 -9.77 9.85
N CYS A 35 11.81 -8.54 10.24
CA CYS A 35 11.30 -8.24 11.58
C CYS A 35 10.14 -9.16 11.97
N VAL A 36 9.11 -9.27 11.11
CA VAL A 36 7.95 -10.13 11.36
C VAL A 36 8.36 -11.62 11.43
N LYS A 37 9.31 -12.05 10.60
CA LYS A 37 9.85 -13.42 10.65
C LYS A 37 10.61 -13.73 11.95
N GLN A 38 11.17 -12.73 12.62
CA GLN A 38 11.79 -12.88 13.95
C GLN A 38 10.73 -12.88 15.08
N GLY A 39 9.44 -12.86 14.74
CA GLY A 39 8.35 -12.74 15.71
C GLY A 39 8.18 -11.32 16.26
N GLY A 40 8.84 -10.32 15.66
CA GLY A 40 8.75 -8.94 16.08
C GLY A 40 7.57 -8.19 15.46
N THR A 41 7.27 -7.03 16.04
CA THR A 41 6.26 -6.09 15.54
C THR A 41 6.96 -4.87 14.93
N LEU A 42 6.53 -4.48 13.72
CA LEU A 42 7.05 -3.30 13.05
C LEU A 42 6.37 -2.02 13.55
N GLU A 43 7.16 -1.01 13.87
CA GLU A 43 6.73 0.36 14.14
C GLU A 43 7.39 1.29 13.12
N ILE A 44 6.61 2.12 12.43
CA ILE A 44 7.14 3.19 11.57
C ILE A 44 7.11 4.51 12.34
N ARG A 45 8.26 5.16 12.47
CA ARG A 45 8.41 6.47 13.11
C ARG A 45 8.73 7.52 12.07
N THR A 46 8.14 8.71 12.22
CA THR A 46 8.56 9.90 11.46
C THR A 46 9.69 10.57 12.22
N GLU A 47 10.83 10.72 11.57
CA GLU A 47 12.02 11.38 12.08
C GLU A 47 12.42 12.55 11.14
N PRO A 48 13.33 13.45 11.55
CA PRO A 48 13.78 14.55 10.69
C PRO A 48 14.31 14.10 9.33
N GLY A 49 14.84 12.88 9.23
CA GLY A 49 15.37 12.28 7.99
C GLY A 49 14.35 11.51 7.15
N GLY A 50 13.08 11.44 7.57
CA GLY A 50 12.02 10.66 6.90
C GLY A 50 11.43 9.59 7.81
N GLN A 51 10.84 8.56 7.22
CA GLN A 51 10.26 7.44 7.97
C GLN A 51 11.30 6.36 8.24
N VAL A 52 11.39 5.90 9.48
CA VAL A 52 12.30 4.84 9.92
C VAL A 52 11.49 3.70 10.52
N GLY A 53 11.82 2.47 10.13
CA GLY A 53 11.22 1.26 10.68
C GLY A 53 11.99 0.74 11.89
N TYR A 54 11.28 0.48 12.98
CA TYR A 54 11.80 -0.16 14.19
C TYR A 54 11.11 -1.50 14.41
N CYS A 55 11.90 -2.51 14.76
CA CYS A 55 11.41 -3.83 15.11
C CYS A 55 11.41 -4.01 16.62
N HIS A 56 10.22 -4.25 17.19
CA HIS A 56 10.04 -4.66 18.57
C HIS A 56 10.12 -6.17 18.66
N LEU A 57 11.22 -6.69 19.20
CA LEU A 57 11.49 -8.12 19.27
C LEU A 57 10.85 -8.75 20.53
N PRO A 58 10.55 -10.07 20.51
CA PRO A 58 9.97 -10.77 21.66
C PRO A 58 10.83 -10.76 22.93
N ASP A 59 12.14 -10.54 22.79
CA ASP A 59 13.09 -10.40 23.90
C ASP A 59 13.11 -9.00 24.53
N GLY A 60 12.22 -8.11 24.07
CA GLY A 60 12.09 -6.73 24.55
C GLY A 60 13.03 -5.73 23.89
N ARG A 61 13.92 -6.16 22.99
CA ARG A 61 14.77 -5.23 22.24
C ARG A 61 13.96 -4.47 21.20
N VAL A 62 14.31 -3.21 21.01
CA VAL A 62 13.84 -2.39 19.90
C VAL A 62 15.04 -2.02 19.04
N VAL A 63 15.05 -2.48 17.78
CA VAL A 63 16.18 -2.29 16.87
C VAL A 63 15.67 -1.77 15.54
N GLU A 64 16.38 -0.82 14.93
CA GLU A 64 16.07 -0.35 13.58
C GLU A 64 16.09 -1.52 12.57
N GLU A 65 15.09 -1.59 11.68
CA GLU A 65 14.79 -2.80 10.89
C GLU A 65 15.93 -3.21 9.94
N TRP A 66 16.64 -2.25 9.33
CA TRP A 66 17.76 -2.53 8.44
C TRP A 66 19.01 -2.96 9.18
N THR A 67 19.22 -2.41 10.38
CA THR A 67 20.29 -2.83 11.29
C THR A 67 20.09 -4.28 11.72
N LEU A 68 18.87 -4.64 12.12
CA LEU A 68 18.50 -6.02 12.41
C LEU A 68 18.73 -6.92 11.18
N PHE A 69 18.21 -6.57 10.01
CA PHE A 69 18.35 -7.34 8.78
C PHE A 69 19.81 -7.57 8.35
N ARG A 70 20.66 -6.54 8.45
CA ARG A 70 22.09 -6.65 8.10
C ARG A 70 22.89 -7.45 9.12
N SER A 71 22.55 -7.37 10.41
CA SER A 71 23.23 -8.15 11.46
C SER A 71 23.10 -9.67 11.28
N ALA A 72 22.02 -10.12 10.64
CA ALA A 72 21.78 -11.54 10.36
C ALA A 72 22.64 -12.13 9.24
N ARG A 73 23.38 -11.27 8.50
CA ARG A 73 24.21 -11.66 7.34
C ARG A 73 25.70 -11.47 7.57
N ARG A 74 26.09 -11.15 8.80
CA ARG A 74 27.48 -10.97 9.21
C ARG A 74 27.92 -12.20 10.00
#